data_AF-A0A7S2V2Y8-F1
#
_entry.id   AF-A0A7S2V2Y8-F1
#
_cell.length_a   1.000
_cell.length_b   1.000
_cell.length_c   1.000
_cell.angle_alpha   90.00
_cell.angle_beta   90.00
_cell.angle_gamma   90.00
#
_symmetry.space_group_name_H-M   'P 1'
#
loop_
_entity.id
_entity.type
_entity.pdbx_description
1 polymer ?
#
loop_
_entity_poly.entity_id
_entity_poly.type
_entity_poly.pdbx_seq_one_letter_code
_entity_poly.pdbx_strand_id
1 'polypeptide(L)'
;TTRTLRNIIIHITLAVPAKMNLSPITLAFSMLGINLAFYLILYSAFDKSKKTLNFQLLKNLFSFKKLDYSLRELNKALSLAGMTQLSLSFLLLKTNYDGFRWSLFLAMVMLLVHATYSSWAFYRLKLDKMFTNNPKKLAIIFGLIANISTVASFMGFIPMLVAPFLCVVFAILHFYNMETVGGKLHVRPAGYMAFVAASATLIYFVSETIKGI
;
A
#
# COMPACT_ATOMS: atom_id res chain seq x y z
N THR A 1 -19.35 10.48 19.42
CA THR A 1 -18.99 9.67 18.23
C THR A 1 -17.49 9.47 18.06
N THR A 2 -16.64 10.49 18.25
CA THR A 2 -15.16 10.39 18.10
C THR A 2 -14.46 9.47 19.11
N ARG A 3 -14.94 9.36 20.36
CA ARG A 3 -14.41 8.42 21.36
C ARG A 3 -14.59 6.94 20.97
N THR A 4 -15.71 6.58 20.34
CA THR A 4 -16.04 5.19 19.98
C THR A 4 -15.14 4.67 18.86
N LEU A 5 -14.94 5.46 17.79
CA LEU A 5 -14.05 5.14 16.68
C LEU A 5 -12.59 4.98 17.12
N ARG A 6 -12.13 5.86 18.02
CA ARG A 6 -10.80 5.76 18.64
C ARG A 6 -10.62 4.44 19.38
N ASN A 7 -11.57 4.06 20.24
CA ASN A 7 -11.45 2.82 21.01
C ASN A 7 -11.44 1.58 20.11
N ILE A 8 -12.21 1.59 19.02
CA ILE A 8 -12.23 0.50 18.03
C ILE A 8 -10.88 0.40 17.30
N ILE A 9 -10.33 1.51 16.80
CA ILE A 9 -9.02 1.51 16.10
C ILE A 9 -7.91 1.09 17.07
N ILE A 10 -7.90 1.61 18.30
CA ILE A 10 -6.92 1.24 19.31
C ILE A 10 -7.05 -0.25 19.67
N HIS A 11 -8.25 -0.77 19.89
CA HIS A 11 -8.41 -2.19 20.26
C HIS A 11 -8.03 -3.14 19.12
N ILE A 12 -8.46 -2.86 17.89
CA ILE A 12 -8.21 -3.77 16.76
C ILE A 12 -6.74 -3.70 16.32
N THR A 13 -6.15 -2.50 16.27
CA THR A 13 -4.79 -2.32 15.74
C THR A 13 -3.71 -2.47 16.81
N LEU A 14 -3.99 -2.15 18.08
CA LEU A 14 -2.96 -2.04 19.13
C LEU A 14 -3.08 -3.08 20.25
N ALA A 15 -4.28 -3.53 20.60
CA ALA A 15 -4.46 -4.46 21.71
C ALA A 15 -4.15 -5.92 21.34
N VAL A 16 -4.29 -6.30 20.07
CA VAL A 16 -4.02 -7.66 19.60
C VAL A 16 -2.52 -7.97 19.60
N PRO A 17 -1.62 -7.14 19.01
CA PRO A 17 -0.20 -7.44 18.98
C PRO A 17 0.46 -7.45 20.37
N ALA A 18 0.06 -6.52 21.25
CA ALA A 18 0.60 -6.43 22.60
C ALA A 18 0.27 -7.66 23.46
N LYS A 19 -0.85 -8.34 23.19
CA LYS A 19 -1.22 -9.59 23.89
C LYS A 19 -0.54 -10.83 23.32
N MET A 20 -0.04 -10.78 22.08
CA MET A 20 0.51 -11.94 21.38
C MET A 20 2.02 -12.14 21.60
N ASN A 21 2.70 -11.25 22.35
CA ASN A 21 4.16 -11.30 22.59
C ASN A 21 5.00 -11.55 21.32
N LEU A 22 4.54 -11.03 20.17
CA LEU A 22 5.25 -11.20 18.91
C LEU A 22 6.47 -10.28 18.87
N SER A 23 7.59 -10.79 18.37
CA SER A 23 8.74 -9.94 18.06
C SER A 23 8.34 -8.87 17.02
N PRO A 24 8.95 -7.67 17.02
CA PRO A 24 8.65 -6.62 16.06
C PRO A 24 8.75 -7.06 14.59
N ILE A 25 9.74 -7.90 14.27
CA ILE A 25 9.92 -8.45 12.94
C ILE A 25 8.81 -9.46 12.58
N THR A 26 8.47 -10.37 13.50
CA THR A 26 7.37 -11.33 13.29
C THR A 26 6.06 -10.58 13.03
N LEU A 27 5.75 -9.55 13.82
CA LEU A 27 4.57 -8.71 13.62
C LEU A 27 4.54 -8.09 12.21
N ALA A 28 5.64 -7.46 11.78
CA ALA A 28 5.72 -6.82 10.47
C ALA A 28 5.53 -7.82 9.31
N PHE A 29 6.18 -8.98 9.38
CA PHE A 29 6.05 -10.04 8.37
C PHE A 29 4.66 -10.70 8.38
N SER A 30 4.03 -10.88 9.55
CA SER A 30 2.67 -11.39 9.65
C SER A 30 1.67 -10.42 9.02
N MET A 31 1.77 -9.13 9.31
CA MET A 31 0.94 -8.10 8.68
C MET A 31 1.09 -8.11 7.16
N LEU A 32 2.34 -8.19 6.68
CA LEU A 32 2.63 -8.30 5.25
C LEU A 32 2.00 -9.57 4.64
N GLY A 33 2.22 -10.72 5.26
CA GLY A 33 1.69 -12.00 4.79
C GLY A 33 0.16 -11.99 4.69
N ILE A 34 -0.51 -11.43 5.69
CA ILE A 34 -1.97 -11.26 5.70
C ILE A 34 -2.41 -10.33 4.56
N ASN A 35 -1.78 -9.17 4.41
CA ASN A 35 -2.10 -8.20 3.37
C ASN A 35 -1.91 -8.83 1.97
N LEU A 36 -0.80 -9.51 1.75
CA LEU A 36 -0.49 -10.15 0.47
C LEU A 36 -1.47 -11.28 0.16
N ALA A 37 -1.77 -12.14 1.13
CA ALA A 37 -2.77 -13.19 0.97
C ALA A 37 -4.16 -12.62 0.65
N PHE A 38 -4.57 -11.55 1.34
CA PHE A 38 -5.82 -10.83 1.09
C PHE A 38 -5.90 -10.35 -0.37
N TYR A 39 -4.87 -9.67 -0.88
CA TYR A 39 -4.89 -9.17 -2.26
C TYR A 39 -4.76 -10.29 -3.30
N LEU A 40 -3.98 -11.34 -3.03
CA LEU A 40 -3.94 -12.49 -3.94
C LEU A 40 -5.33 -13.13 -4.05
N ILE A 41 -5.99 -13.42 -2.93
CA ILE A 41 -7.27 -14.12 -2.91
C ILE A 41 -8.41 -13.23 -3.38
N LEU A 42 -8.55 -12.03 -2.83
CA LEU A 42 -9.75 -11.20 -3.05
C LEU A 42 -9.58 -10.17 -4.17
N TYR A 43 -8.35 -9.78 -4.51
CA TYR A 43 -8.10 -8.88 -5.62
C TYR A 43 -7.76 -9.65 -6.90
N SER A 44 -6.80 -10.59 -6.87
CA SER A 44 -6.38 -11.29 -8.09
C SER A 44 -7.35 -12.38 -8.55
N ALA A 45 -8.13 -13.00 -7.66
CA ALA A 45 -9.18 -13.93 -8.06
C ALA A 45 -10.47 -13.25 -8.55
N PHE A 46 -10.63 -11.93 -8.39
CA PHE A 46 -11.87 -11.26 -8.75
C PHE A 46 -11.98 -10.99 -10.27
N ASP A 47 -12.97 -11.61 -10.89
CA ASP A 47 -13.28 -11.42 -12.31
C ASP A 47 -14.04 -10.10 -12.50
N LYS A 48 -13.41 -9.13 -13.18
CA LYS A 48 -14.00 -7.80 -13.41
C LYS A 48 -15.27 -7.85 -14.29
N SER A 49 -15.39 -8.84 -15.17
CA SER A 49 -16.54 -8.96 -16.09
C SER A 49 -17.72 -9.61 -15.36
N LYS A 50 -17.48 -10.73 -14.68
CA LYS A 50 -18.54 -11.46 -13.95
C LYS A 50 -18.88 -10.84 -12.60
N LYS A 51 -18.03 -9.96 -12.07
CA LYS A 51 -18.11 -9.36 -10.73
C LYS A 51 -18.16 -10.39 -9.59
N THR A 52 -17.50 -11.54 -9.79
CA THR A 52 -17.44 -12.63 -8.80
C THR A 52 -16.00 -13.13 -8.63
N LEU A 53 -15.76 -13.87 -7.54
CA LEU A 53 -14.50 -14.57 -7.36
C LEU A 53 -14.41 -15.76 -8.32
N ASN A 54 -13.27 -15.93 -8.96
CA ASN A 54 -12.96 -16.98 -9.90
C ASN A 54 -11.58 -17.57 -9.58
N PHE A 55 -11.56 -18.67 -8.83
CA PHE A 55 -10.32 -19.34 -8.40
C PHE A 55 -9.49 -19.90 -9.55
N GLN A 56 -10.05 -20.04 -10.76
CA GLN A 56 -9.26 -20.38 -11.94
C GLN A 56 -8.24 -19.28 -12.28
N LEU A 57 -8.53 -18.01 -11.97
CA LEU A 57 -7.57 -16.90 -12.14
C LEU A 57 -6.36 -17.07 -11.22
N LEU A 58 -6.56 -17.53 -9.98
CA LEU A 58 -5.47 -17.86 -9.06
C LEU A 58 -4.65 -19.04 -9.56
N LYS A 59 -5.30 -20.10 -10.04
CA LYS A 59 -4.59 -21.23 -10.65
C LYS A 59 -3.75 -20.77 -11.84
N ASN A 60 -4.30 -19.89 -12.69
CA ASN A 60 -3.55 -19.33 -13.82
C ASN A 60 -2.37 -18.49 -13.35
N LEU A 61 -2.56 -17.65 -12.32
CA LEU A 61 -1.53 -16.81 -11.71
C LEU A 61 -0.35 -17.63 -11.17
N PHE A 62 -0.62 -18.71 -10.43
CA PHE A 62 0.42 -19.55 -9.82
C PHE A 62 0.95 -20.64 -10.75
N SER A 63 0.27 -20.92 -11.87
CA SER A 63 0.77 -21.89 -12.86
C SER A 63 1.93 -21.35 -13.70
N PHE A 64 2.11 -20.02 -13.75
CA PHE A 64 3.09 -19.33 -14.59
C PHE A 64 3.06 -19.68 -16.09
N LYS A 65 2.02 -20.38 -16.58
CA LYS A 65 1.85 -20.73 -18.00
C LYS A 65 1.82 -19.51 -18.92
N LYS A 66 1.33 -18.38 -18.41
CA LYS A 66 1.39 -17.06 -19.05
C LYS A 66 2.19 -16.13 -18.14
N LEU A 67 3.51 -16.10 -18.34
CA LEU A 67 4.44 -15.37 -17.47
C LEU A 67 4.06 -13.88 -17.35
N ASP A 68 3.77 -13.22 -18.47
CA ASP A 68 3.41 -11.80 -18.49
C ASP A 68 2.14 -11.48 -17.69
N TYR A 69 1.14 -12.37 -17.74
CA TYR A 69 -0.07 -12.24 -16.95
C TYR A 69 0.25 -12.39 -15.46
N SER A 70 1.02 -13.42 -15.13
CA SER A 70 1.33 -13.79 -13.74
C SER A 70 2.14 -12.70 -13.06
N LEU A 71 3.22 -12.25 -13.69
CA LEU A 71 4.06 -11.16 -13.17
C LEU A 71 3.28 -9.86 -13.01
N ARG A 72 2.37 -9.55 -13.95
CA ARG A 72 1.57 -8.32 -13.87
C ARG A 72 0.58 -8.34 -12.72
N GLU A 73 -0.14 -9.45 -12.50
CA GLU A 73 -1.09 -9.55 -11.39
C GLU A 73 -0.36 -9.67 -10.04
N LEU A 74 0.77 -10.39 -9.97
CA LEU A 74 1.62 -10.40 -8.77
C LEU A 74 2.13 -9.00 -8.42
N ASN A 75 2.61 -8.24 -9.41
CA ASN A 75 3.08 -6.87 -9.21
C ASN A 75 1.98 -5.93 -8.69
N LYS A 76 0.72 -6.10 -9.10
CA LYS A 76 -0.42 -5.34 -8.57
C LYS A 76 -0.76 -5.75 -7.14
N ALA A 77 -0.81 -7.05 -6.85
CA ALA A 77 -1.06 -7.53 -5.49
C ALA A 77 0.03 -7.05 -4.53
N LEU A 78 1.30 -7.09 -4.98
CA LEU A 78 2.46 -6.58 -4.26
C LEU A 78 2.38 -5.07 -4.02
N SER A 79 1.98 -4.27 -5.01
CA SER A 79 1.84 -2.81 -4.79
C SER A 79 0.71 -2.46 -3.82
N LEU A 80 -0.43 -3.14 -3.89
CA LEU A 80 -1.54 -2.96 -2.97
C LEU A 80 -1.19 -3.39 -1.54
N ALA A 81 -0.52 -4.53 -1.40
CA ALA A 81 -0.03 -5.00 -0.11
C ALA A 81 1.02 -4.04 0.45
N GLY A 82 1.98 -3.58 -0.36
CA GLY A 82 3.00 -2.61 0.04
C GLY A 82 2.41 -1.27 0.48
N MET A 83 1.42 -0.74 -0.25
CA MET A 83 0.73 0.51 0.11
C MET A 83 -0.13 0.38 1.38
N THR A 84 -0.76 -0.78 1.57
CA THR A 84 -1.50 -1.08 2.80
C THR A 84 -0.53 -1.19 3.99
N GLN A 85 0.58 -1.93 3.82
CA GLN A 85 1.64 -2.06 4.80
C GLN A 85 2.27 -0.70 5.15
N LEU A 86 2.50 0.17 4.16
CA LEU A 86 2.99 1.54 4.35
C LEU A 86 2.06 2.31 5.29
N SER A 87 0.76 2.29 5.01
CA SER A 87 -0.25 2.98 5.83
C SER A 87 -0.27 2.42 7.26
N LEU A 88 -0.36 1.10 7.39
CA LEU A 88 -0.40 0.44 8.70
C LEU A 88 0.90 0.60 9.50
N SER A 89 2.06 0.74 8.85
CA SER A 89 3.33 0.97 9.54
C SER A 89 3.26 2.21 10.42
N PHE A 90 2.69 3.31 9.92
CA PHE A 90 2.59 4.56 10.65
C PHE A 90 1.64 4.47 11.86
N LEU A 91 0.67 3.55 11.86
CA LEU A 91 -0.16 3.29 13.05
C LEU A 91 0.63 2.63 14.19
N LEU A 92 1.76 1.97 13.89
CA LEU A 92 2.65 1.38 14.89
C LEU A 92 3.63 2.39 15.49
N LEU A 93 3.79 3.58 14.89
CA LEU A 93 4.86 4.53 15.23
C LEU A 93 4.94 4.85 16.73
N LYS A 94 3.80 5.03 17.41
CA LYS A 94 3.76 5.39 18.84
C LYS A 94 3.78 4.18 19.79
N THR A 95 3.41 3.00 19.32
CA THR A 95 3.15 1.83 20.18
C THR A 95 4.19 0.74 20.05
N ASN A 96 4.84 0.63 18.89
CA ASN A 96 5.87 -0.34 18.61
C ASN A 96 6.81 0.22 17.54
N TYR A 97 7.78 1.03 17.97
CA TYR A 97 8.69 1.74 17.06
C TYR A 97 9.51 0.78 16.20
N ASP A 98 9.99 -0.33 16.77
CA ASP A 98 10.73 -1.34 16.00
C ASP A 98 9.83 -2.02 14.97
N GLY A 99 8.58 -2.30 15.33
CA GLY A 99 7.57 -2.87 14.42
C GLY A 99 7.24 -1.90 13.29
N PHE A 100 7.14 -0.60 13.60
CA PHE A 100 7.04 0.46 12.61
C PHE A 100 8.23 0.42 11.64
N ARG A 101 9.48 0.39 12.13
CA ARG A 101 10.68 0.39 11.27
C ARG A 101 10.71 -0.81 10.33
N TRP A 102 10.45 -2.01 10.84
CA TRP A 102 10.39 -3.22 10.02
C TRP A 102 9.24 -3.18 9.01
N SER A 103 8.07 -2.74 9.44
CA SER A 103 6.90 -2.62 8.56
C SER A 103 7.12 -1.59 7.44
N LEU A 104 7.73 -0.44 7.76
CA LEU A 104 8.07 0.61 6.80
C LEU A 104 9.13 0.11 5.81
N PHE A 105 10.15 -0.60 6.29
CA PHE A 105 11.17 -1.22 5.44
C PHE A 105 10.56 -2.20 4.44
N LEU A 106 9.70 -3.12 4.90
CA LEU A 106 9.02 -4.09 4.02
C LEU A 106 8.15 -3.38 2.98
N ALA A 107 7.38 -2.38 3.40
CA ALA A 107 6.57 -1.57 2.48
C ALA A 107 7.45 -0.87 1.42
N MET A 108 8.56 -0.27 1.83
CA MET A 108 9.54 0.38 0.95
C MET A 108 10.08 -0.60 -0.10
N VAL A 109 10.55 -1.78 0.32
CA VAL A 109 11.09 -2.79 -0.61
C VAL A 109 10.03 -3.22 -1.63
N MET A 110 8.80 -3.47 -1.20
CA MET A 110 7.72 -3.84 -2.12
C MET A 110 7.39 -2.73 -3.12
N LEU A 111 7.26 -1.49 -2.65
CA LEU A 111 6.93 -0.36 -3.53
C LEU A 111 8.08 -0.07 -4.52
N LEU A 112 9.33 -0.26 -4.12
CA LEU A 112 10.48 -0.19 -5.03
C LEU A 112 10.48 -1.32 -6.05
N VAL A 113 10.23 -2.57 -5.65
CA VAL A 113 10.09 -3.70 -6.58
C VAL A 113 8.96 -3.42 -7.58
N HIS A 114 7.83 -2.90 -7.09
CA HIS A 114 6.71 -2.52 -7.93
C HIS A 114 7.07 -1.43 -8.95
N ALA A 115 7.73 -0.36 -8.48
CA ALA A 115 8.15 0.75 -9.32
C ALA A 115 9.14 0.28 -10.40
N THR A 116 10.13 -0.54 -10.03
CA THR A 116 11.14 -1.10 -10.95
C THR A 116 10.49 -2.00 -12.00
N TYR A 117 9.67 -2.97 -11.59
CA TYR A 117 8.99 -3.85 -12.53
C TYR A 117 8.07 -3.06 -13.47
N SER A 118 7.27 -2.14 -12.95
CA SER A 118 6.34 -1.35 -13.78
C SER A 118 7.09 -0.43 -14.76
N SER A 119 8.21 0.16 -14.33
CA SER A 119 9.06 0.99 -15.19
C SER A 119 9.67 0.19 -16.34
N TRP A 120 10.13 -1.03 -16.06
CA TRP A 120 10.63 -1.93 -17.08
C TRP A 120 9.52 -2.46 -18.00
N ALA A 121 8.42 -2.97 -17.44
CA ALA A 121 7.37 -3.65 -18.19
C ALA A 121 6.59 -2.71 -19.11
N PHE A 122 6.27 -1.49 -18.67
CA PHE A 122 5.43 -0.56 -19.44
C PHE A 122 6.23 0.48 -20.22
N TYR A 123 7.40 0.88 -19.72
CA TYR A 123 8.16 2.00 -20.28
C TYR A 123 9.54 1.60 -20.82
N ARG A 124 9.98 0.35 -20.62
CA ARG A 124 11.32 -0.13 -20.99
C ARG A 124 12.42 0.77 -20.43
N LEU A 125 12.18 1.34 -19.24
CA LEU A 125 13.08 2.29 -18.56
C LEU A 125 13.39 3.57 -19.34
N LYS A 126 12.58 3.93 -20.35
CA LYS A 126 12.78 5.15 -21.14
C LYS A 126 11.99 6.33 -20.55
N LEU A 127 12.69 7.41 -20.18
CA LEU A 127 12.09 8.57 -19.49
C LEU A 127 11.09 9.34 -20.35
N ASP A 128 11.32 9.45 -21.65
CA ASP A 128 10.41 10.07 -22.62
C ASP A 128 9.03 9.38 -22.63
N LYS A 129 9.02 8.06 -22.55
CA LYS A 129 7.79 7.24 -22.44
C LYS A 129 7.10 7.38 -21.09
N MET A 130 7.83 7.76 -20.05
CA MET A 130 7.28 7.95 -18.70
C MET A 130 6.67 9.34 -18.52
N PHE A 131 7.35 10.39 -19.00
CA PHE A 131 7.05 11.76 -18.59
C PHE A 131 6.57 12.69 -19.70
N THR A 132 6.98 12.47 -20.95
CA THR A 132 6.66 13.39 -22.05
C THR A 132 5.31 13.06 -22.68
N ASN A 133 5.17 11.84 -23.19
CA ASN A 133 4.03 11.41 -24.02
C ASN A 133 3.02 10.52 -23.28
N ASN A 134 3.07 10.52 -21.93
CA ASN A 134 2.29 9.60 -21.13
C ASN A 134 1.08 10.28 -20.49
N PRO A 135 -0.16 9.84 -20.78
CA PRO A 135 -1.35 10.39 -20.14
C PRO A 135 -1.39 10.12 -18.62
N LYS A 136 -0.60 9.17 -18.12
CA LYS A 136 -0.47 8.82 -16.70
C LYS A 136 0.75 9.45 -16.02
N LYS A 137 1.44 10.43 -16.66
CA LYS A 137 2.64 11.07 -16.10
C LYS A 137 2.45 11.63 -14.68
N LEU A 138 1.30 12.25 -14.39
CA LEU A 138 1.00 12.77 -13.05
C LEU A 138 0.94 11.65 -12.01
N ALA A 139 0.31 10.53 -12.34
CA ALA A 139 0.28 9.36 -11.47
C ALA A 139 1.70 8.85 -11.18
N ILE A 140 2.56 8.80 -12.20
CA ILE A 140 3.97 8.38 -12.05
C ILE A 140 4.74 9.35 -11.13
N ILE A 141 4.56 10.66 -11.29
CA ILE A 141 5.18 11.67 -10.43
C ILE A 141 4.76 11.47 -8.97
N PHE A 142 3.47 11.26 -8.69
CA PHE A 142 3.01 10.96 -7.34
C PHE A 142 3.64 9.67 -6.78
N GLY A 143 3.78 8.63 -7.61
CA GLY A 143 4.44 7.39 -7.22
C GLY A 143 5.93 7.58 -6.90
N LEU A 144 6.62 8.45 -7.62
CA LEU A 144 8.02 8.81 -7.33
C LEU A 144 8.14 9.60 -6.03
N ILE A 145 7.30 10.62 -5.82
CA ILE A 145 7.30 11.41 -4.58
C ILE A 145 7.02 10.49 -3.39
N ALA A 146 6.05 9.57 -3.49
CA ALA A 146 5.75 8.61 -2.44
C ALA A 146 6.94 7.70 -2.12
N ASN A 147 7.61 7.14 -3.14
CA ASN A 147 8.78 6.27 -2.95
C ASN A 147 9.97 7.02 -2.33
N ILE A 148 10.33 8.19 -2.87
CA ILE A 148 11.39 9.03 -2.33
C ILE A 148 11.09 9.41 -0.88
N SER A 149 9.86 9.83 -0.58
CA SER A 149 9.45 10.17 0.79
C SER A 149 9.52 8.97 1.73
N THR A 150 9.15 7.78 1.25
CA THR A 150 9.20 6.55 2.05
C THR A 150 10.64 6.19 2.40
N VAL A 151 11.55 6.25 1.42
CA VAL A 151 12.99 6.01 1.64
C VAL A 151 13.57 7.06 2.60
N ALA A 152 13.28 8.35 2.36
CA ALA A 152 13.76 9.44 3.21
C ALA A 152 13.20 9.35 4.64
N SER A 153 11.95 8.93 4.80
CA SER A 153 11.35 8.66 6.12
C SER A 153 12.03 7.50 6.83
N PHE A 154 12.31 6.39 6.13
CA PHE A 154 13.01 5.24 6.70
C PHE A 154 14.44 5.61 7.16
N MET A 155 15.12 6.47 6.40
CA MET A 155 16.46 6.99 6.73
C MET A 155 16.45 8.09 7.80
N GLY A 156 15.27 8.57 8.23
CA GLY A 156 15.13 9.61 9.24
C GLY A 156 15.34 11.05 8.73
N PHE A 157 15.36 11.27 7.42
CA PHE A 157 15.53 12.60 6.83
C PHE A 157 14.25 13.46 6.84
N ILE A 158 13.08 12.84 6.98
CA ILE A 158 11.79 13.54 7.06
C ILE A 158 11.25 13.45 8.49
N PRO A 159 10.82 14.56 9.10
CA PRO A 159 10.15 14.53 10.41
C PRO A 159 8.96 13.59 10.41
N MET A 160 8.83 12.76 11.45
CA MET A 160 7.75 11.75 11.56
C MET A 160 6.34 12.36 11.58
N LEU A 161 6.21 13.65 11.91
CA LEU A 161 4.95 14.39 11.81
C LEU A 161 4.50 14.58 10.36
N VAL A 162 5.45 14.74 9.44
CA VAL A 162 5.21 15.06 8.02
C VAL A 162 5.22 13.79 7.16
N ALA A 163 6.00 12.78 7.56
CA ALA A 163 6.19 11.55 6.80
C ALA A 163 4.88 10.83 6.39
N PRO A 164 3.85 10.65 7.25
CA PRO A 164 2.61 9.99 6.84
C PRO A 164 1.90 10.74 5.72
N PHE A 165 1.90 12.08 5.75
CA PHE A 165 1.27 12.88 4.69
C PHE A 165 1.99 12.70 3.36
N LEU A 166 3.33 12.82 3.34
CA LEU A 166 4.09 12.66 2.11
C LEU A 166 4.06 11.22 1.57
N CYS A 167 4.19 10.22 2.43
CA CYS A 167 4.22 8.83 1.98
C CYS A 167 2.84 8.34 1.57
N VAL A 168 1.83 8.52 2.42
CA VAL A 168 0.50 7.91 2.24
C VAL A 168 -0.37 8.70 1.27
N VAL A 169 -0.37 10.03 1.32
CA VAL A 169 -1.20 10.84 0.40
C VAL A 169 -0.72 10.65 -1.03
N PHE A 170 0.58 10.77 -1.29
CA PHE A 170 1.11 10.60 -2.65
C PHE A 170 0.97 9.16 -3.16
N ALA A 171 1.08 8.14 -2.30
CA ALA A 171 0.81 6.76 -2.69
C ALA A 171 -0.67 6.55 -3.11
N ILE A 172 -1.61 7.14 -2.37
CA ILE A 172 -3.04 7.10 -2.72
C ILE A 172 -3.34 7.91 -3.98
N LEU A 173 -2.75 9.10 -4.14
CA LEU A 173 -2.90 9.89 -5.36
C LEU A 173 -2.34 9.15 -6.57
N HIS A 174 -1.20 8.47 -6.45
CA HIS A 174 -0.67 7.58 -7.47
C HIS A 174 -1.70 6.50 -7.83
N PHE A 175 -2.21 5.75 -6.85
CA PHE A 175 -3.16 4.66 -7.08
C PHE A 175 -4.47 5.16 -7.72
N TYR A 176 -5.05 6.25 -7.18
CA TYR A 176 -6.26 6.87 -7.68
C TYR A 176 -6.13 7.29 -9.15
N ASN A 177 -5.03 7.96 -9.52
CA ASN A 177 -4.82 8.42 -10.88
C ASN A 177 -4.50 7.27 -11.85
N MET A 178 -3.88 6.18 -11.37
CA MET A 178 -3.67 4.98 -12.18
C MET A 178 -5.00 4.30 -12.54
N GLU A 179 -5.91 4.15 -11.57
CA GLU A 179 -7.18 3.43 -11.74
C GLU A 179 -8.35 4.29 -12.25
N THR A 180 -8.17 5.61 -12.34
CA THR A 180 -9.17 6.51 -12.92
C THR A 180 -9.06 6.54 -14.45
N VAL A 181 -10.16 6.23 -15.14
CA VAL A 181 -10.27 6.27 -16.60
C VAL A 181 -11.56 7.02 -16.95
N GLY A 182 -11.46 8.09 -17.75
CA GLY A 182 -12.61 8.92 -18.09
C GLY A 182 -13.33 9.53 -16.86
N GLY A 183 -12.57 9.89 -15.83
CA GLY A 183 -13.11 10.45 -14.58
C GLY A 183 -13.79 9.44 -13.65
N LYS A 184 -13.82 8.14 -14.02
CA LYS A 184 -14.41 7.07 -13.20
C LYS A 184 -13.33 6.16 -12.64
N LEU A 185 -13.45 5.82 -11.36
CA LEU A 185 -12.53 4.93 -10.66
C LEU A 185 -12.89 3.46 -10.95
N HIS A 186 -11.96 2.69 -11.52
CA HIS A 186 -12.19 1.30 -11.95
C HIS A 186 -11.51 0.25 -11.06
N VAL A 187 -11.69 0.40 -9.75
CA VAL A 187 -11.03 -0.41 -8.72
C VAL A 187 -11.85 -1.67 -8.39
N ARG A 188 -11.18 -2.82 -8.26
CA ARG A 188 -11.81 -4.06 -7.75
C ARG A 188 -12.20 -3.85 -6.27
N PRO A 189 -13.27 -4.47 -5.75
CA PRO A 189 -13.71 -4.25 -4.36
C PRO A 189 -12.60 -4.35 -3.31
N ALA A 190 -11.75 -5.37 -3.39
CA ALA A 190 -10.62 -5.54 -2.46
C ALA A 190 -9.58 -4.40 -2.55
N GLY A 191 -9.43 -3.74 -3.69
CA GLY A 191 -8.52 -2.60 -3.86
C GLY A 191 -8.93 -1.37 -3.05
N TYR A 192 -10.20 -1.26 -2.63
CA TYR A 192 -10.64 -0.20 -1.73
C TYR A 192 -10.03 -0.30 -0.33
N MET A 193 -9.55 -1.49 0.07
CA MET A 193 -8.92 -1.68 1.38
C MET A 193 -7.69 -0.79 1.58
N ALA A 194 -6.92 -0.55 0.52
CA ALA A 194 -5.76 0.34 0.61
C ALA A 194 -6.17 1.80 0.86
N PHE A 195 -7.27 2.28 0.27
CA PHE A 195 -7.83 3.59 0.61
C PHE A 195 -8.30 3.66 2.06
N VAL A 196 -8.98 2.61 2.55
CA VAL A 196 -9.45 2.55 3.94
C VAL A 196 -8.27 2.60 4.93
N ALA A 197 -7.21 1.81 4.70
CA ALA A 197 -6.02 1.82 5.54
C ALA A 197 -5.33 3.19 5.56
N ALA A 198 -5.22 3.82 4.38
CA ALA A 198 -4.66 5.17 4.26
C ALA A 198 -5.50 6.21 5.00
N SER A 199 -6.83 6.21 4.81
CA SER A 199 -7.73 7.13 5.51
C SER A 199 -7.67 6.94 7.04
N ALA A 200 -7.66 5.71 7.53
CA ALA A 200 -7.52 5.43 8.96
C ALA A 200 -6.20 5.99 9.53
N THR A 201 -5.11 5.83 8.78
CA THR A 201 -3.78 6.36 9.13
C THR A 201 -3.78 7.89 9.19
N LEU A 202 -4.29 8.56 8.16
CA LEU A 202 -4.33 10.02 8.10
C LEU A 202 -5.24 10.61 9.19
N ILE A 203 -6.42 10.02 9.42
CA ILE A 203 -7.33 10.44 10.50
C ILE A 203 -6.65 10.30 11.87
N TYR A 204 -5.95 9.18 12.11
CA TYR A 204 -5.20 8.98 13.34
C TYR A 204 -4.16 10.09 13.54
N PHE A 205 -3.30 10.36 12.55
CA PHE A 205 -2.26 11.38 12.66
C PHE A 205 -2.80 12.79 12.81
N VAL A 206 -3.80 13.18 12.02
CA VAL A 206 -4.45 14.49 12.17
C VAL A 206 -5.02 14.64 13.58
N SER A 207 -5.67 13.60 14.11
CA SER A 207 -6.25 13.64 15.45
C SER A 207 -5.20 13.75 16.56
N GLU A 208 -4.02 13.18 16.36
CA GLU A 208 -2.91 13.26 17.32
C GLU A 208 -2.18 14.59 17.25
N THR A 209 -2.02 15.17 16.06
CA THR A 209 -1.46 16.52 15.89
C THR A 209 -2.34 17.57 16.56
N ILE A 210 -3.67 17.48 16.40
CA ILE A 210 -4.61 18.44 17.01
C ILE A 210 -4.55 18.41 18.54
N LYS A 211 -4.29 17.25 19.16
CA LYS A 211 -4.20 17.12 20.64
C LYS A 211 -2.87 17.56 21.22
N GLY A 212 -1.82 17.58 20.39
CA GLY A 212 -0.49 18.04 20.79
C GLY A 212 -0.32 19.55 20.71
N ILE A 213 -1.32 20.25 20.19
CA ILE A 213 -1.51 21.71 20.25
C ILE A 213 -2.42 22.00 21.45
#